data_AF-A0A9X4QW90-F1
#
_entry.id   AF-A0A9X4QW90-F1
#
_cell.length_a   1.000
_cell.length_b   1.000
_cell.length_c   1.000
_cell.angle_alpha   90.00
_cell.angle_beta   90.00
_cell.angle_gamma   90.00
#
_symmetry.space_group_name_H-M   'P 1'
#
loop_
_entity.id
_entity.type
_entity.pdbx_description
1 polymer ?
#
loop_
_entity_poly.entity_id
_entity_poly.type
_entity_poly.pdbx_seq_one_letter_code
_entity_poly.pdbx_strand_id
1 'polypeptide(L)'
;MWEKKFKETGTMVRFADDLVILCRTKEQALRAIDVLKAVFGKLEVEMNREKSKLINLWDDKQGFDFLRMHHRKIPKKLKGNKTVSILRSYPSKKAMKSMRQKVKEATKPRNRLYWTMNQMVAELNPKIQGWKNYYGLDSFCRPVPKQNRLVHPKTPHAVLEQEAQPS
;
A
#
# COMPACT_ATOMS: atom_id res chain seq x y z
N MET A 1 14.73 9.25 -14.79
CA MET A 1 16.15 9.02 -14.41
C MET A 1 16.37 7.74 -13.61
N TRP A 2 15.52 7.41 -12.61
CA TRP A 2 15.70 6.20 -11.79
C TRP A 2 15.63 4.89 -12.58
N GLU A 3 14.61 4.71 -13.44
CA GLU A 3 14.43 3.48 -14.24
C GLU A 3 15.58 3.19 -15.20
N LYS A 4 16.31 4.22 -15.64
CA LYS A 4 17.46 4.08 -16.55
C LYS A 4 18.79 3.81 -15.81
N LYS A 5 18.93 4.24 -14.55
CA LYS A 5 20.20 4.17 -13.80
C LYS A 5 20.22 3.15 -12.65
N PHE A 6 19.06 2.80 -12.07
CA PHE A 6 18.98 1.98 -10.84
C PHE A 6 18.07 0.76 -10.97
N LYS A 7 17.83 0.30 -12.20
CA LYS A 7 16.99 -0.88 -12.50
C LYS A 7 17.48 -2.15 -11.78
N GLU A 8 18.78 -2.24 -11.52
CA GLU A 8 19.41 -3.35 -10.79
C GLU A 8 19.20 -3.29 -9.27
N THR A 9 18.83 -2.13 -8.74
CA THR A 9 18.66 -1.91 -7.29
C THR A 9 17.22 -2.19 -6.86
N GLY A 10 16.22 -1.85 -7.68
CA GLY A 10 14.82 -2.15 -7.38
C GLY A 10 13.83 -1.39 -8.25
N THR A 11 12.57 -1.81 -8.20
CA THR A 11 11.47 -1.11 -8.88
C THR A 11 10.94 -0.03 -7.96
N MET A 12 10.96 1.22 -8.43
CA MET A 12 10.47 2.38 -7.69
C MET A 12 9.07 2.76 -8.15
N VAL A 13 8.16 2.96 -7.20
CA VAL A 13 6.79 3.43 -7.39
C VAL A 13 6.66 4.73 -6.61
N ARG A 14 6.31 5.83 -7.29
CA ARG A 14 6.12 7.15 -6.67
C ARG A 14 4.70 7.64 -6.91
N PHE A 15 4.09 8.20 -5.87
CA PHE A 15 2.82 8.91 -5.94
C PHE A 15 2.92 10.20 -5.12
N ALA A 16 2.94 11.35 -5.80
CA ALA A 16 3.25 12.64 -5.19
C ALA A 16 4.54 12.55 -4.33
N ASP A 17 4.44 12.81 -3.03
CA ASP A 17 5.54 12.77 -2.07
C ASP A 17 5.78 11.38 -1.46
N ASP A 18 4.83 10.45 -1.62
CA ASP A 18 4.94 9.06 -1.17
C ASP A 18 5.71 8.23 -2.19
N LEU A 19 6.73 7.51 -1.72
CA LEU A 19 7.58 6.65 -2.53
C LEU A 19 7.69 5.26 -1.92
N VAL A 20 7.67 4.23 -2.78
CA VAL A 20 7.97 2.85 -2.43
C VAL A 20 9.03 2.29 -3.38
N ILE A 21 10.10 1.69 -2.82
CA ILE A 21 11.06 0.91 -3.60
C ILE A 21 10.94 -0.57 -3.23
N LEU A 22 10.80 -1.43 -4.24
CA LEU A 22 10.71 -2.88 -4.12
C LEU A 22 12.06 -3.53 -4.53
N CYS A 23 12.75 -4.16 -3.58
CA CYS A 23 14.12 -4.69 -3.77
C CYS A 23 14.28 -6.20 -3.53
N ARG A 24 14.98 -6.91 -4.42
CA ARG A 24 15.23 -8.37 -4.35
C ARG A 24 16.13 -8.81 -3.21
N THR A 25 16.93 -7.95 -2.63
CA THR A 25 17.73 -8.35 -1.47
C THR A 25 17.76 -7.21 -0.46
N LYS A 26 18.09 -7.56 0.78
CA LYS A 26 18.34 -6.55 1.82
C LYS A 26 19.47 -5.61 1.39
N GLU A 27 20.53 -6.15 0.78
CA GLU A 27 21.64 -5.36 0.26
C GLU A 27 21.20 -4.37 -0.82
N GLN A 28 20.35 -4.79 -1.75
CA GLN A 28 19.78 -3.90 -2.74
C GLN A 28 18.95 -2.79 -2.11
N ALA A 29 18.19 -3.10 -1.06
CA ALA A 29 17.41 -2.10 -0.35
C ALA A 29 18.29 -1.09 0.40
N LEU A 30 19.37 -1.54 1.02
CA LEU A 30 20.36 -0.66 1.66
C LEU A 30 21.01 0.28 0.62
N ARG A 31 21.42 -0.27 -0.54
CA ARG A 31 21.91 0.55 -1.65
C ARG A 31 20.87 1.55 -2.15
N ALA A 32 19.59 1.16 -2.21
CA ALA A 32 18.51 2.07 -2.60
C ALA A 32 18.37 3.23 -1.61
N ILE A 33 18.49 2.97 -0.31
CA ILE A 33 18.46 4.01 0.74
C ILE A 33 19.60 5.00 0.53
N ASP A 34 20.81 4.52 0.30
CA ASP A 34 21.98 5.40 0.16
C ASP A 34 21.87 6.28 -1.10
N VAL A 35 21.37 5.72 -2.21
CA VAL A 35 21.08 6.49 -3.43
C VAL A 35 19.98 7.52 -3.16
N LEU A 36 18.90 7.14 -2.48
CA LEU A 36 17.82 8.08 -2.15
C LEU A 36 18.34 9.23 -1.29
N LYS A 37 19.11 8.95 -0.24
CA LYS A 37 19.73 9.99 0.61
C LYS A 37 20.58 10.95 -0.21
N ALA A 38 21.40 10.44 -1.14
CA ALA A 38 22.22 11.27 -2.00
C ALA A 38 21.39 12.15 -2.96
N VAL A 39 20.24 11.67 -3.43
CA VAL A 39 19.32 12.43 -4.28
C VAL A 39 18.56 13.49 -3.48
N PHE A 40 18.00 13.12 -2.33
CA PHE A 40 17.28 14.04 -1.45
C PHE A 40 18.18 15.15 -0.89
N GLY A 41 19.43 14.83 -0.54
CA GLY A 41 20.42 15.81 -0.11
C GLY A 41 20.74 16.87 -1.18
N LYS A 42 20.66 16.51 -2.47
CA LYS A 42 20.81 17.49 -3.57
C LYS A 42 19.57 18.36 -3.78
N LEU A 43 18.42 17.92 -3.29
CA LEU A 43 17.15 18.63 -3.39
C LEU A 43 16.83 19.44 -2.13
N GLU A 44 17.74 19.45 -1.14
CA GLU A 44 17.54 20.11 0.17
C GLU A 44 16.29 19.64 0.92
N VAL A 45 15.83 18.43 0.60
CA VAL A 45 14.68 17.78 1.22
C VAL A 45 15.18 16.79 2.25
N GLU A 46 14.69 16.90 3.49
CA GLU A 46 15.01 15.91 4.52
C GLU A 46 14.14 14.67 4.42
N MET A 47 14.77 13.52 4.65
CA MET A 47 14.09 12.22 4.68
C MET A 47 13.45 12.01 6.04
N ASN A 48 12.13 11.83 6.08
CA ASN A 48 11.43 11.54 7.34
C ASN A 48 11.80 10.14 7.85
N ARG A 49 12.68 10.09 8.86
CA ARG A 49 13.19 8.84 9.45
C ARG A 49 12.12 8.01 10.16
N GLU A 50 11.08 8.63 10.68
CA GLU A 50 9.99 7.93 11.41
C GLU A 50 9.07 7.18 10.46
N LYS A 51 8.86 7.73 9.26
CA LYS A 51 8.05 7.13 8.20
C LYS A 51 8.84 6.15 7.34
N SER A 52 10.15 6.37 7.25
CA SER A 52 11.09 5.51 6.53
C SER A 52 11.26 4.14 7.18
N LYS A 53 10.71 3.09 6.56
CA LYS A 53 10.82 1.72 7.09
C LYS A 53 11.29 0.75 6.03
N LEU A 54 12.21 -0.13 6.42
CA LEU A 54 12.63 -1.29 5.65
C LEU A 54 11.81 -2.50 6.10
N ILE A 55 10.89 -2.98 5.26
CA ILE A 55 9.94 -4.02 5.64
C ILE A 55 10.24 -5.33 4.89
N ASN A 56 10.33 -6.44 5.62
CA ASN A 56 10.51 -7.77 5.04
C ASN A 56 9.17 -8.45 4.74
N LEU A 57 8.83 -8.62 3.45
CA LEU A 57 7.62 -9.32 3.00
C LEU A 57 7.74 -10.86 3.00
N TRP A 58 8.86 -11.46 3.42
CA TRP A 58 9.08 -12.92 3.36
C TRP A 58 8.40 -13.71 4.46
N ASP A 59 8.33 -13.19 5.68
CA ASP A 59 7.88 -13.97 6.83
C ASP A 59 6.36 -14.13 6.89
N ASP A 60 5.63 -13.66 5.86
CA ASP A 60 4.17 -13.52 5.78
C ASP A 60 3.55 -12.78 6.99
N LYS A 61 4.35 -12.26 7.92
CA LYS A 61 3.96 -11.59 9.17
C LYS A 61 3.86 -10.09 9.02
N GLN A 62 4.72 -9.50 8.18
CA GLN A 62 4.80 -8.06 8.01
C GLN A 62 4.17 -7.62 6.69
N GLY A 63 3.67 -6.40 6.69
CA GLY A 63 3.13 -5.71 5.53
C GLY A 63 3.41 -4.22 5.68
N PHE A 64 3.19 -3.46 4.62
CA PHE A 64 3.43 -2.03 4.61
C PHE A 64 2.16 -1.28 4.23
N ASP A 65 2.02 -0.05 4.72
CA ASP A 65 0.95 0.82 4.27
C ASP A 65 1.48 1.65 3.10
N PHE A 66 0.66 1.89 2.07
CA PHE A 66 0.95 2.81 0.97
C PHE A 66 -0.37 3.32 0.41
N LEU A 67 -0.53 4.62 0.20
CA LEU A 67 -1.77 5.24 -0.29
C LEU A 67 -3.03 4.77 0.46
N ARG A 68 -2.95 4.71 1.79
CA ARG A 68 -4.04 4.25 2.69
C ARG A 68 -4.45 2.78 2.48
N MET A 69 -3.69 2.01 1.72
CA MET A 69 -3.83 0.58 1.53
C MET A 69 -2.73 -0.15 2.29
N HIS A 70 -3.06 -1.27 2.93
CA HIS A 70 -2.11 -2.17 3.55
C HIS A 70 -1.82 -3.34 2.62
N HIS A 71 -0.56 -3.53 2.27
CA HIS A 71 -0.08 -4.58 1.39
C HIS A 71 0.65 -5.66 2.18
N ARG A 72 0.19 -6.90 2.04
CA ARG A 72 0.76 -8.06 2.76
C ARG A 72 0.78 -9.31 1.88
N LYS A 73 1.87 -10.08 1.98
CA LYS A 73 1.97 -11.42 1.42
C LYS A 73 1.25 -12.41 2.32
N ILE A 74 0.33 -13.19 1.75
CA ILE A 74 -0.50 -14.15 2.47
C ILE A 74 -0.44 -15.49 1.74
N PRO A 75 -0.21 -16.62 2.45
CA PRO A 75 -0.24 -17.94 1.84
C PRO A 75 -1.66 -18.28 1.39
N LYS A 76 -1.78 -18.73 0.14
CA LYS A 76 -3.02 -19.25 -0.46
C LYS A 76 -2.82 -20.71 -0.82
N LYS A 77 -3.65 -21.58 -0.22
CA LYS A 77 -3.71 -22.99 -0.59
C LYS A 77 -4.42 -23.12 -1.94
N LEU A 78 -3.77 -23.80 -2.88
CA LEU A 78 -4.32 -24.21 -4.16
C LEU A 78 -4.78 -25.67 -4.10
N LYS A 79 -5.61 -26.09 -5.06
CA LYS A 79 -5.95 -27.50 -5.23
C LYS A 79 -4.68 -28.34 -5.42
N GLY A 80 -4.61 -29.49 -4.74
CA GLY A 80 -3.46 -30.41 -4.81
C GLY A 80 -2.30 -30.07 -3.85
N ASN A 81 -2.59 -29.58 -2.64
CA ASN A 81 -1.60 -29.29 -1.57
C ASN A 81 -0.48 -28.28 -1.93
N LYS A 82 -0.61 -27.54 -3.03
CA LYS A 82 0.34 -26.48 -3.37
C LYS A 82 -0.04 -25.20 -2.63
N THR A 83 0.90 -24.60 -1.92
CA THR A 83 0.71 -23.29 -1.27
C THR A 83 1.49 -22.24 -2.06
N VAL A 84 0.83 -21.16 -2.45
CA VAL A 84 1.47 -20.00 -3.11
C VAL A 84 1.23 -18.76 -2.27
N SER A 85 2.27 -17.95 -2.06
CA SER A 85 2.12 -16.65 -1.40
C SER A 85 1.66 -15.61 -2.42
N ILE A 86 0.50 -15.00 -2.17
CA ILE A 86 -0.04 -13.91 -2.99
C ILE A 86 0.06 -12.60 -2.24
N LEU A 87 0.33 -11.50 -2.96
CA LEU A 87 0.18 -10.16 -2.41
C LEU A 87 -1.31 -9.83 -2.37
N ARG A 88 -1.81 -9.45 -1.20
CA ARG A 88 -3.15 -8.89 -1.04
C ARG A 88 -3.05 -7.47 -0.52
N SER A 89 -3.99 -6.63 -0.95
CA SER A 89 -4.12 -5.27 -0.48
C SER A 89 -5.49 -5.06 0.15
N TYR A 90 -5.54 -4.37 1.27
CA TYR A 90 -6.81 -4.03 1.94
C TYR A 90 -6.69 -2.68 2.64
N PRO A 91 -7.79 -1.98 2.91
CA PRO A 91 -7.72 -0.66 3.55
C PRO A 91 -6.89 -0.70 4.84
N SER A 92 -5.96 0.24 5.01
CA SER A 92 -5.11 0.27 6.20
C SER A 92 -5.94 0.48 7.47
N LYS A 93 -5.36 0.19 8.64
CA LYS A 93 -6.05 0.42 9.93
C LYS A 93 -6.46 1.89 10.08
N LYS A 94 -5.62 2.82 9.62
CA LYS A 94 -5.92 4.26 9.61
C LYS A 94 -7.10 4.58 8.69
N ALA A 95 -7.13 3.99 7.49
CA ALA A 95 -8.24 4.11 6.55
C ALA A 95 -9.56 3.60 7.16
N MET A 96 -9.55 2.37 7.70
CA MET A 96 -10.72 1.78 8.35
C MET A 96 -11.22 2.60 9.53
N LYS A 97 -10.31 3.16 10.35
CA LYS A 97 -10.68 4.07 11.45
C LYS A 97 -11.36 5.32 10.91
N SER A 98 -10.81 5.94 9.87
CA SER A 98 -11.42 7.12 9.22
C SER A 98 -12.80 6.82 8.62
N MET A 99 -12.95 5.67 7.95
CA MET A 99 -14.25 5.24 7.41
C MET A 99 -15.29 5.07 8.52
N ARG A 100 -14.96 4.36 9.61
CA ARG A 100 -15.86 4.21 10.77
C ARG A 100 -16.21 5.55 11.41
N GLN A 101 -15.25 6.45 11.52
CA GLN A 101 -15.47 7.79 12.07
C GLN A 101 -16.46 8.58 11.21
N LYS A 102 -16.33 8.55 9.88
CA LYS A 102 -17.27 9.19 8.95
C LYS A 102 -18.68 8.61 9.03
N VAL A 103 -18.82 7.30 9.20
CA VAL A 103 -20.14 6.67 9.44
C VAL A 103 -20.71 7.16 10.76
N LYS A 104 -19.92 7.16 11.83
CA LYS A 104 -20.34 7.63 13.14
C LYS A 104 -20.77 9.09 13.10
N GLU A 105 -20.04 9.96 12.39
CA GLU A 105 -20.41 11.36 12.21
C GLU A 105 -21.71 11.54 11.43
N ALA A 106 -22.00 10.66 10.46
CA ALA A 106 -23.25 10.69 9.72
C ALA A 106 -24.46 10.27 10.58
N THR A 107 -24.28 9.36 11.54
CA THR A 107 -25.36 8.78 12.36
C THR A 107 -25.50 9.39 13.75
N LYS A 108 -24.44 9.99 14.32
CA LYS A 108 -24.41 10.59 15.66
C LYS A 108 -25.38 11.76 15.88
N PRO A 109 -25.63 12.67 14.92
CA PRO A 109 -26.45 13.85 15.18
C PRO A 109 -27.88 13.49 15.61
N ARG A 110 -28.40 14.15 16.64
CA ARG A 110 -29.68 13.80 17.27
C ARG A 110 -30.88 13.97 16.33
N ASN A 111 -30.77 14.86 15.35
CA ASN A 111 -31.78 15.05 14.30
C ASN A 111 -31.94 13.83 13.37
N ARG A 112 -30.97 12.89 13.35
CA ARG A 112 -31.06 11.64 12.58
C ARG A 112 -32.05 10.65 13.15
N LEU A 113 -32.52 10.85 14.39
CA LEU A 113 -33.58 10.01 14.99
C LEU A 113 -34.93 10.20 14.29
N TYR A 114 -35.16 11.37 13.67
CA TYR A 114 -36.39 11.67 12.94
C TYR A 114 -36.32 11.24 11.47
N TRP A 115 -35.20 10.65 11.04
CA TRP A 115 -35.01 10.24 9.67
C TRP A 115 -35.63 8.87 9.42
N THR A 116 -36.20 8.71 8.23
CA THR A 116 -36.57 7.38 7.76
C THR A 116 -35.32 6.56 7.41
N MET A 117 -35.45 5.24 7.42
CA MET A 117 -34.36 4.35 7.01
C MET A 117 -33.84 4.70 5.60
N ASN A 118 -34.74 5.06 4.68
CA ASN A 118 -34.38 5.44 3.32
C ASN A 118 -33.50 6.69 3.26
N GLN A 119 -33.76 7.70 4.10
CA GLN A 119 -32.93 8.90 4.19
C GLN A 119 -31.53 8.58 4.74
N MET A 120 -31.44 7.69 5.73
CA MET A 120 -30.15 7.25 6.26
C MET A 120 -29.35 6.45 5.21
N VAL A 121 -30.01 5.57 4.46
CA VAL A 121 -29.40 4.83 3.36
C VAL A 121 -28.93 5.77 2.26
N ALA A 122 -29.72 6.77 1.88
CA ALA A 122 -29.35 7.77 0.88
C ALA A 122 -28.11 8.60 1.26
N GLU A 123 -27.92 8.91 2.55
CA GLU A 123 -26.73 9.61 3.05
C GLU A 123 -25.48 8.73 3.09
N LEU A 124 -25.64 7.44 3.46
CA LEU A 124 -24.51 6.52 3.62
C LEU A 124 -24.04 5.91 2.30
N ASN A 125 -24.95 5.62 1.38
CA ASN A 125 -24.64 4.93 0.11
C ASN A 125 -23.55 5.63 -0.71
N PRO A 126 -23.55 6.97 -0.92
CA PRO A 126 -22.49 7.65 -1.66
C PRO A 126 -21.12 7.48 -1.01
N LYS A 127 -21.04 7.52 0.33
CA LYS A 127 -19.78 7.33 1.06
C LYS A 127 -19.26 5.90 0.89
N ILE A 128 -20.14 4.91 1.05
CA ILE A 128 -19.81 3.49 0.87
C ILE A 128 -19.40 3.21 -0.57
N GLN A 129 -20.11 3.77 -1.55
CA GLN A 129 -19.79 3.62 -2.96
C GLN A 129 -18.44 4.24 -3.31
N GLY A 130 -18.14 5.43 -2.77
CA GLY A 130 -16.83 6.06 -2.91
C GLY A 130 -15.70 5.18 -2.35
N TRP A 131 -15.88 4.61 -1.16
CA TRP A 131 -14.91 3.67 -0.59
C TRP A 131 -14.80 2.38 -1.39
N LYS A 132 -15.91 1.83 -1.87
CA LYS A 132 -15.92 0.65 -2.73
C LYS A 132 -15.17 0.92 -4.04
N ASN A 133 -15.34 2.08 -4.65
CA ASN A 133 -14.63 2.44 -5.88
C ASN A 133 -13.12 2.60 -5.63
N TYR A 134 -12.73 3.25 -4.53
CA TYR A 134 -11.33 3.49 -4.20
C TYR A 134 -10.60 2.21 -3.75
N TYR A 135 -11.18 1.45 -2.82
CA TYR A 135 -10.55 0.25 -2.25
C TYR A 135 -10.88 -1.05 -3.00
N GLY A 136 -11.95 -1.07 -3.79
CA GLY A 136 -12.40 -2.25 -4.55
C GLY A 136 -11.56 -2.57 -5.79
N LEU A 137 -10.62 -1.70 -6.15
CA LEU A 137 -9.66 -1.95 -7.22
C LEU A 137 -8.80 -3.20 -6.95
N ASP A 138 -8.58 -3.61 -5.69
CA ASP A 138 -7.77 -4.80 -5.36
C ASP A 138 -8.51 -6.14 -5.53
N SER A 139 -9.84 -6.14 -5.62
CA SER A 139 -10.60 -7.36 -5.99
C SER A 139 -10.36 -7.76 -7.45
N PHE A 140 -10.00 -6.81 -8.31
CA PHE A 140 -9.47 -7.09 -9.64
C PHE A 140 -7.94 -7.23 -9.55
N CYS A 141 -7.53 -8.33 -8.91
CA CYS A 141 -6.30 -9.01 -9.26
C CYS A 141 -6.44 -9.43 -10.75
N ARG A 142 -6.28 -8.49 -11.69
CA ARG A 142 -5.95 -8.86 -13.06
C ARG A 142 -4.69 -9.69 -12.92
N PRO A 143 -4.67 -10.96 -13.37
CA PRO A 143 -3.40 -11.64 -13.52
C PRO A 143 -2.52 -10.68 -14.32
N VAL A 144 -1.39 -10.31 -13.74
CA VAL A 144 -0.34 -9.58 -14.45
C VAL A 144 -0.26 -10.24 -15.83
N PRO A 145 -0.39 -9.49 -16.95
CA PRO A 145 -0.37 -10.08 -18.28
C PRO A 145 0.79 -11.07 -18.38
N LYS A 146 0.55 -12.17 -19.10
CA LYS A 146 1.34 -13.43 -19.15
C LYS A 146 2.86 -13.31 -19.37
N GLN A 147 3.45 -12.11 -19.38
CA GLN A 147 4.87 -11.84 -19.38
C GLN A 147 5.56 -11.98 -18.02
N ASN A 148 4.83 -12.15 -16.90
CA ASN A 148 5.44 -12.52 -15.62
C ASN A 148 4.74 -13.74 -14.99
N ARG A 149 4.78 -14.89 -15.69
CA ARG A 149 4.70 -16.19 -15.03
C ARG A 149 6.00 -16.42 -14.26
N LEU A 150 6.19 -15.67 -13.18
CA LEU A 150 7.24 -15.97 -12.22
C LEU A 150 6.63 -16.89 -11.17
N VAL A 151 6.57 -18.18 -11.54
CA VAL A 151 6.76 -19.26 -10.57
C VAL A 151 8.21 -19.09 -10.09
N HIS A 152 8.44 -18.12 -9.23
CA HIS A 152 9.73 -17.90 -8.62
C HIS A 152 9.54 -18.06 -7.12
N PRO A 153 10.09 -19.14 -6.52
CA PRO A 153 10.18 -19.29 -5.07
C PRO A 153 11.09 -18.22 -4.41
N LYS A 154 11.53 -17.20 -5.17
CA LYS A 154 12.51 -16.18 -4.80
C LYS A 154 12.11 -14.77 -5.30
N THR A 155 10.87 -14.33 -5.09
CA THR A 155 10.46 -12.93 -5.35
C THR A 155 10.59 -12.09 -4.06
N PRO A 156 11.62 -11.24 -3.92
CA PRO A 156 11.98 -10.68 -2.62
C PRO A 156 11.74 -9.17 -2.62
N HIS A 157 11.05 -8.55 -1.66
CA HIS A 157 10.89 -7.09 -1.73
C HIS A 157 10.93 -6.47 -0.34
N ALA A 158 12.13 -6.07 0.06
CA ALA A 158 12.28 -5.01 1.04
C ALA A 158 11.54 -3.79 0.48
N VAL A 159 10.57 -3.29 1.24
CA VAL A 159 9.77 -2.12 0.87
C VAL A 159 10.27 -0.95 1.67
N LEU A 160 10.61 0.13 0.98
CA LEU A 160 10.98 1.42 1.56
C LEU A 160 9.85 2.41 1.33
N GLU A 161 8.97 2.59 2.31
CA GLU A 161 8.01 3.70 2.31
C GLU A 161 8.77 4.97 2.69
N GLN A 162 8.68 6.03 1.88
CA GLN A 162 9.34 7.32 2.12
C GLN A 162 8.35 8.44 1.86
N GLU A 163 8.34 9.46 2.72
CA GLU A 163 7.58 10.69 2.54
C GLU A 163 8.57 11.85 2.64
N ALA A 164 8.63 12.68 1.61
CA ALA A 164 9.43 13.91 1.59
C ALA A 164 8.77 14.97 2.48
N GLN A 165 9.55 15.69 3.28
CA GLN A 165 9.06 16.89 3.97
C GLN A 165 9.86 18.12 3.52
N PRO A 166 9.18 19.27 3.29
CA PRO A 166 9.89 20.52 3.06
C PRO A 166 10.69 20.89 4.31
N SER A 167 11.85 21.49 4.06
CA SER A 167 12.82 21.98 5.06
C SER A 167 12.24 23.07 5.94
#